data_AF-A0A496SK73-F1
#
_entry.id   AF-A0A496SK73-F1
#
_cell.length_a   1.000
_cell.length_b   1.000
_cell.length_c   1.000
_cell.angle_alpha   90.00
_cell.angle_beta   90.00
_cell.angle_gamma   90.00
#
_symmetry.space_group_name_H-M   'P 1'
#
loop_
_entity.id
_entity.type
_entity.pdbx_description
1 polymer ?
#
loop_
_entity_poly.entity_id
_entity_poly.type
_entity_poly.pdbx_seq_one_letter_code
_entity_poly.pdbx_strand_id
1 'polypeptide(L)'
;MRRIVTLTSDFGTKDGFVGAMKGVILSLAPEASVVDITHEVPPQSVWDAAFALEASCPYFPEGTVHVAVVDPGVGGERRALIFRTGRYFLVGPDNGVFSLLLKREPPMRVVSMENRELMLPEVSNTFHGRDVFAPAAAHLVRGVPLDSFGPEVEDWVNLHLPEPEVRGDLVLGKVVHTDRFGNLVTNIKMEHLPFPPEGAVVRAGGVTTKIYP
;
A
#
# COMPACT_ATOMS: atom_id res chain seq x y z
N MET A 1 14.40 8.70 17.51
CA MET A 1 13.52 8.66 16.32
C MET A 1 12.15 8.15 16.75
N ARG A 2 11.05 8.72 16.23
CA ARG A 2 9.70 8.23 16.55
C ARG A 2 9.48 6.86 15.89
N ARG A 3 9.04 5.87 16.67
CA ARG A 3 8.75 4.50 16.21
C ARG A 3 7.30 4.46 15.73
N ILE A 4 7.04 4.77 14.46
CA ILE A 4 5.69 4.79 13.91
C ILE A 4 5.47 3.54 13.06
N VAL A 5 4.37 2.84 13.33
CA VAL A 5 3.83 1.80 12.45
C VAL A 5 2.50 2.29 11.92
N THR A 6 2.31 2.31 10.60
CA THR A 6 0.98 2.57 10.04
C THR A 6 0.30 1.30 9.59
N LEU A 7 -1.03 1.24 9.70
CA LEU A 7 -1.81 0.10 9.21
C LEU A 7 -2.77 0.53 8.09
N THR A 8 -2.76 -0.23 6.98
CA THR A 8 -3.76 -0.16 5.91
C THR A 8 -4.33 -1.56 5.68
N SER A 9 -5.65 -1.74 5.65
CA SER A 9 -6.25 -3.04 5.32
C SER A 9 -7.67 -2.93 4.74
N ASP A 10 -8.22 -4.06 4.33
CA ASP A 10 -9.60 -4.24 3.86
C ASP A 10 -10.48 -4.98 4.89
N PHE A 11 -10.07 -4.99 6.16
CA PHE A 11 -10.76 -5.73 7.23
C PHE A 11 -12.01 -5.05 7.76
N GLY A 12 -12.20 -3.76 7.45
CA GLY A 12 -13.14 -2.88 8.11
C GLY A 12 -12.77 -2.63 9.58
N THR A 13 -13.55 -1.78 10.24
CA THR A 13 -13.43 -1.52 11.68
C THR A 13 -14.48 -2.20 12.54
N LYS A 14 -15.32 -3.08 11.95
CA LYS A 14 -16.41 -3.74 12.66
C LYS A 14 -15.91 -4.87 13.57
N ASP A 15 -14.93 -5.63 13.10
CA ASP A 15 -14.45 -6.85 13.75
C ASP A 15 -13.09 -6.66 14.43
N GLY A 16 -12.62 -7.68 15.16
CA GLY A 16 -11.42 -7.61 16.00
C GLY A 16 -10.07 -7.69 15.27
N PHE A 17 -10.04 -7.84 13.95
CA PHE A 17 -8.80 -8.10 13.19
C PHE A 17 -7.75 -7.00 13.38
N VAL A 18 -8.14 -5.74 13.19
CA VAL A 18 -7.25 -4.58 13.38
C VAL A 18 -6.73 -4.51 14.81
N GLY A 19 -7.62 -4.73 15.79
CA GLY A 19 -7.26 -4.75 17.21
C GLY A 19 -6.21 -5.81 17.53
N ALA A 20 -6.33 -7.00 16.95
CA ALA A 20 -5.35 -8.07 17.13
C ALA A 20 -3.97 -7.70 16.58
N MET A 21 -3.89 -7.09 15.38
CA MET A 21 -2.62 -6.63 14.82
C MET A 21 -1.96 -5.57 15.71
N LYS A 22 -2.74 -4.58 16.17
CA LYS A 22 -2.25 -3.55 17.09
C LYS A 22 -1.74 -4.16 18.40
N GLY A 23 -2.46 -5.11 18.96
CA GLY A 23 -2.07 -5.83 20.16
C GLY A 23 -0.72 -6.54 20.01
N VAL A 24 -0.50 -7.23 18.87
CA VAL A 24 0.79 -7.88 18.57
C VAL A 24 1.92 -6.86 18.45
N ILE A 25 1.70 -5.77 17.69
CA ILE A 25 2.71 -4.72 17.52
C ILE A 25 3.11 -4.13 18.87
N LEU A 26 2.13 -3.72 19.68
CA LEU A 26 2.37 -3.08 20.97
C LEU A 26 2.96 -4.04 22.02
N SER A 27 2.66 -5.34 21.92
CA SER A 27 3.27 -6.34 22.81
C SER A 27 4.75 -6.54 22.52
N LEU A 28 5.13 -6.54 21.23
CA LEU A 28 6.52 -6.76 20.81
C LEU A 28 7.34 -5.47 20.79
N ALA A 29 6.69 -4.31 20.61
CA ALA A 29 7.28 -2.98 20.59
C ALA A 29 6.39 -1.96 21.35
N PRO A 30 6.43 -1.93 22.70
CA PRO A 30 5.55 -1.08 23.51
C PRO A 30 5.70 0.44 23.25
N GLU A 31 6.86 0.87 22.77
CA GLU A 31 7.16 2.27 22.45
C GLU A 31 6.66 2.70 21.05
N ALA A 32 6.02 1.80 20.30
CA ALA A 32 5.52 2.11 18.96
C ALA A 32 4.23 2.94 19.02
N SER A 33 4.15 3.97 18.18
CA SER A 33 2.89 4.64 17.86
C SER A 33 2.26 3.96 16.65
N VAL A 34 1.08 3.36 16.84
CA VAL A 34 0.34 2.73 15.74
C VAL A 34 -0.70 3.70 15.20
N VAL A 35 -0.66 3.97 13.90
CA VAL A 35 -1.54 4.92 13.20
C VAL A 35 -2.28 4.21 12.09
N ASP A 36 -3.61 4.31 12.04
CA ASP A 36 -4.36 3.74 10.93
C ASP A 36 -4.37 4.74 9.77
N ILE A 37 -4.03 4.29 8.57
CA ILE A 37 -4.29 5.06 7.34
C ILE A 37 -5.76 4.85 6.96
N THR A 38 -6.16 3.59 6.77
CA THR A 38 -7.56 3.20 6.58
C THR A 38 -7.71 1.68 6.72
N HIS A 39 -8.87 1.24 7.20
CA HIS A 39 -9.27 -0.17 7.19
C HIS A 39 -10.49 -0.43 6.31
N GLU A 40 -10.95 0.61 5.62
CA GLU A 40 -12.15 0.60 4.79
C GLU A 40 -11.79 0.50 3.29
N VAL A 41 -10.61 -0.05 2.98
CA VAL A 41 -10.32 -0.42 1.59
C VAL A 41 -11.37 -1.45 1.15
N PRO A 42 -11.96 -1.33 -0.05
CA PRO A 42 -12.87 -2.35 -0.55
C PRO A 42 -12.22 -3.75 -0.49
N PRO A 43 -12.96 -4.79 -0.05
CA PRO A 43 -12.42 -6.14 0.07
C PRO A 43 -11.63 -6.57 -1.18
N GLN A 44 -10.41 -7.02 -0.96
CA GLN A 44 -9.47 -7.53 -1.97
C GLN A 44 -8.99 -6.50 -3.01
N SER A 45 -9.34 -5.22 -2.87
CA SER A 45 -8.92 -4.19 -3.83
C SER A 45 -7.49 -3.72 -3.57
N VAL A 46 -6.53 -4.42 -4.17
CA VAL A 46 -5.11 -4.05 -4.13
C VAL A 46 -4.87 -2.66 -4.72
N TRP A 47 -5.65 -2.27 -5.74
CA TRP A 47 -5.57 -0.96 -6.37
C TRP A 47 -5.95 0.17 -5.42
N ASP A 48 -7.10 0.06 -4.73
CA ASP A 48 -7.55 1.10 -3.79
C ASP A 48 -6.59 1.24 -2.61
N ALA A 49 -6.01 0.13 -2.13
CA ALA A 49 -4.95 0.18 -1.13
C ALA A 49 -3.69 0.90 -1.64
N ALA A 50 -3.26 0.60 -2.88
CA ALA A 50 -2.09 1.25 -3.47
C ALA A 50 -2.29 2.76 -3.60
N PHE A 51 -3.49 3.23 -3.97
CA PHE A 51 -3.83 4.65 -3.99
C PHE A 51 -3.81 5.28 -2.59
N ALA A 52 -4.43 4.63 -1.60
CA ALA A 52 -4.45 5.14 -0.23
C ALA A 52 -3.04 5.31 0.34
N LEU A 53 -2.15 4.34 0.07
CA LEU A 53 -0.75 4.37 0.49
C LEU A 53 0.03 5.48 -0.24
N GLU A 54 -0.08 5.58 -1.57
CA GLU A 54 0.61 6.61 -2.35
C GLU A 54 0.21 8.03 -1.95
N ALA A 55 -1.07 8.24 -1.64
CA ALA A 55 -1.59 9.52 -1.19
C ALA A 55 -1.19 9.87 0.25
N SER A 56 -1.09 8.89 1.15
CA SER A 56 -0.95 9.14 2.60
C SER A 56 0.48 9.02 3.13
N CYS A 57 1.24 8.02 2.68
CA CYS A 57 2.57 7.72 3.22
C CYS A 57 3.56 8.88 3.15
N PRO A 58 3.62 9.72 2.07
CA PRO A 58 4.61 10.80 1.95
C PRO A 58 4.60 11.82 3.11
N TYR A 59 3.49 11.95 3.84
CA TYR A 59 3.31 12.86 4.98
C TYR A 59 3.87 12.30 6.29
N PHE A 60 4.22 11.02 6.33
CA PHE A 60 4.84 10.41 7.50
C PHE A 60 6.36 10.66 7.53
N PRO A 61 6.96 10.78 8.74
CA PRO A 61 8.39 11.01 8.88
C PRO A 61 9.20 9.81 8.38
N GLU A 62 10.46 10.08 8.04
CA GLU A 62 11.44 9.04 7.75
C GLU A 62 11.56 8.02 8.89
N GLY A 63 11.76 6.76 8.53
CA GLY A 63 11.84 5.62 9.44
C GLY A 63 10.48 4.98 9.78
N THR A 64 9.37 5.54 9.30
CA THR A 64 8.04 4.94 9.45
C THR A 64 7.98 3.56 8.78
N VAL A 65 7.35 2.60 9.47
CA VAL A 65 7.03 1.28 8.92
C VAL A 65 5.56 1.27 8.48
N HIS A 66 5.33 1.19 7.17
CA HIS A 66 3.99 1.12 6.61
C HIS A 66 3.59 -0.33 6.37
N VAL A 67 2.59 -0.82 7.10
CA VAL A 67 2.01 -2.14 6.92
C VAL A 67 0.75 -2.03 6.07
N ALA A 68 0.67 -2.84 5.01
CA ALA A 68 -0.52 -2.94 4.18
C ALA A 68 -0.95 -4.41 4.06
N VAL A 69 -2.21 -4.68 4.41
CA VAL A 69 -2.80 -6.02 4.39
C VAL A 69 -4.11 -5.97 3.64
N VAL A 70 -4.01 -5.99 2.32
CA VAL A 70 -5.12 -6.27 1.39
C VAL A 70 -4.65 -7.42 0.53
N ASP A 71 -5.11 -8.62 0.87
CA ASP A 71 -4.43 -9.87 0.49
C ASP A 71 -5.41 -10.96 0.04
N PRO A 72 -5.91 -10.88 -1.20
CA PRO A 72 -6.75 -11.95 -1.77
C PRO A 72 -6.02 -13.30 -1.87
N GLY A 73 -4.67 -13.30 -1.85
CA GLY A 73 -3.84 -14.49 -1.95
C GLY A 73 -3.35 -15.03 -0.61
N VAL A 74 -3.95 -14.60 0.51
CA VAL A 74 -3.55 -15.06 1.85
C VAL A 74 -3.59 -16.58 1.96
N GLY A 75 -2.58 -17.17 2.62
CA GLY A 75 -2.43 -18.63 2.74
C GLY A 75 -2.05 -19.36 1.44
N GLY A 76 -1.91 -18.64 0.33
CA GLY A 76 -1.39 -19.17 -0.93
C GLY A 76 0.13 -19.08 -1.06
N GLU A 77 0.62 -19.18 -2.30
CA GLU A 77 2.06 -19.19 -2.62
C GLU A 77 2.70 -17.79 -2.65
N ARG A 78 1.91 -16.71 -2.48
CA ARG A 78 2.41 -15.34 -2.57
C ARG A 78 3.42 -15.05 -1.45
N ARG A 79 4.56 -14.43 -1.80
CA ARG A 79 5.59 -14.05 -0.82
C ARG A 79 5.10 -13.00 0.16
N ALA A 80 5.70 -12.98 1.33
CA ALA A 80 5.59 -11.90 2.30
C ALA A 80 6.88 -11.08 2.20
N LEU A 81 6.79 -9.77 1.93
CA LEU A 81 7.97 -8.94 1.65
C LEU A 81 8.11 -7.75 2.59
N ILE A 82 9.36 -7.32 2.76
CA ILE A 82 9.73 -6.02 3.33
C ILE A 82 10.52 -5.25 2.27
N PHE A 83 10.04 -4.06 1.91
CA PHE A 83 10.74 -3.12 1.06
C PHE A 83 11.39 -2.05 1.93
N ARG A 84 12.69 -1.84 1.79
CA ARG A 84 13.39 -0.68 2.35
C ARG A 84 13.58 0.36 1.25
N THR A 85 12.99 1.53 1.42
CA THR A 85 13.22 2.69 0.56
C THR A 85 14.22 3.64 1.21
N GLY A 86 14.54 4.76 0.57
CA GLY A 86 15.34 5.82 1.21
C GLY A 86 14.73 6.27 2.55
N ARG A 87 13.40 6.37 2.62
CA ARG A 87 12.68 6.92 3.77
C ARG A 87 11.97 5.90 4.63
N TYR A 88 11.39 4.86 4.04
CA TYR A 88 10.41 4.00 4.72
C TYR A 88 10.80 2.53 4.75
N PHE A 89 10.07 1.77 5.56
CA PHE A 89 9.93 0.34 5.40
C PHE A 89 8.48 0.02 5.03
N LEU A 90 8.27 -0.80 4.01
CA LEU A 90 6.94 -1.22 3.57
C LEU A 90 6.80 -2.72 3.79
N VAL A 91 5.77 -3.14 4.53
CA VAL A 91 5.57 -4.54 4.96
C VAL A 91 4.23 -5.04 4.47
N GLY A 92 4.21 -6.11 3.69
CA GLY A 92 2.96 -6.64 3.15
C GLY A 92 3.11 -7.81 2.17
N PRO A 93 2.00 -8.21 1.53
CA PRO A 93 1.99 -9.27 0.53
C PRO A 93 2.68 -8.86 -0.78
N ASP A 94 3.34 -9.80 -1.44
CA ASP A 94 3.85 -9.65 -2.80
C ASP A 94 2.73 -9.76 -3.84
N ASN A 95 1.86 -8.75 -3.89
CA ASN A 95 0.74 -8.68 -4.82
C ASN A 95 0.64 -7.32 -5.53
N GLY A 96 1.65 -6.47 -5.35
CA GLY A 96 1.72 -5.14 -5.93
C GLY A 96 1.02 -4.04 -5.13
N VAL A 97 0.56 -4.27 -3.90
CA VAL A 97 -0.07 -3.24 -3.05
C VAL A 97 0.79 -1.97 -2.88
N PHE A 98 2.12 -2.09 -2.95
CA PHE A 98 3.04 -0.95 -2.83
C PHE A 98 3.44 -0.31 -4.16
N SER A 99 2.94 -0.81 -5.30
CA SER A 99 3.46 -0.43 -6.63
C SER A 99 3.43 1.06 -6.91
N LEU A 100 2.36 1.75 -6.52
CA LEU A 100 2.23 3.19 -6.75
C LEU A 100 3.18 4.00 -5.86
N LEU A 101 3.33 3.62 -4.59
CA LEU A 101 4.26 4.25 -3.67
C LEU A 101 5.72 4.02 -4.09
N LEU A 102 6.08 2.81 -4.53
CA LEU A 102 7.44 2.45 -4.96
C LEU A 102 7.89 3.22 -6.21
N LYS A 103 6.98 3.75 -7.04
CA LYS A 103 7.34 4.66 -8.14
C LYS A 103 7.93 5.98 -7.63
N ARG A 104 7.50 6.43 -6.45
CA ARG A 104 7.94 7.68 -5.81
C ARG A 104 9.07 7.46 -4.80
N GLU A 105 9.05 6.29 -4.17
CA GLU A 105 10.00 5.85 -3.16
C GLU A 105 10.63 4.52 -3.62
N PRO A 106 11.57 4.57 -4.59
CA PRO A 106 12.18 3.35 -5.12
C PRO A 106 12.80 2.49 -4.01
N PRO A 107 12.65 1.15 -4.08
CA PRO A 107 13.25 0.28 -3.10
C PRO A 107 14.78 0.29 -3.27
N MET A 108 15.49 0.46 -2.17
CA MET A 108 16.94 0.26 -2.09
C MET A 108 17.26 -1.21 -1.84
N ARG A 109 16.34 -1.93 -1.17
CA ARG A 109 16.49 -3.33 -0.82
C ARG A 109 15.13 -3.97 -0.57
N VAL A 110 14.97 -5.23 -0.95
CA VAL A 110 13.76 -6.01 -0.70
C VAL A 110 14.15 -7.36 -0.13
N VAL A 111 13.49 -7.80 0.94
CA VAL A 111 13.73 -9.13 1.54
C VAL A 111 12.41 -9.88 1.69
N SER A 112 12.46 -11.20 1.56
CA SER A 112 11.34 -12.05 1.97
C SER A 112 11.30 -12.21 3.49
N MET A 113 10.11 -12.47 4.03
CA MET A 113 9.90 -12.78 5.44
C MET A 113 9.73 -14.29 5.59
N GLU A 114 10.86 -14.98 5.78
CA GLU A 114 10.92 -16.44 5.90
C GLU A 114 11.34 -16.90 7.30
N ASN A 115 11.96 -16.02 8.09
CA ASN A 115 12.41 -16.34 9.45
C ASN A 115 11.21 -16.50 10.41
N ARG A 116 10.92 -17.75 10.78
CA ARG A 116 9.83 -18.13 11.71
C ARG A 116 10.03 -17.57 13.11
N GLU A 117 11.26 -17.27 13.55
CA GLU A 117 11.54 -16.71 14.87
C GLU A 117 11.06 -15.26 15.03
N LEU A 118 10.85 -14.55 13.91
CA LEU A 118 10.35 -13.18 13.86
C LEU A 118 8.83 -13.11 13.58
N MET A 119 8.15 -14.24 13.63
CA MET A 119 6.71 -14.38 13.44
C MET A 119 6.06 -14.87 14.74
N LEU A 120 4.72 -14.89 14.78
CA LEU A 120 4.04 -15.59 15.87
C LEU A 120 4.28 -17.11 15.80
N PRO A 121 4.26 -17.83 16.95
CA PRO A 121 4.47 -19.27 17.00
C PRO A 121 3.51 -20.03 16.08
N GLU A 122 2.22 -19.67 16.13
CA GLU A 122 1.18 -20.19 15.25
C GLU A 122 0.94 -19.20 14.11
N VAL A 123 1.19 -19.63 12.87
CA VAL A 123 0.82 -18.88 11.67
C VAL A 123 -0.40 -19.51 11.05
N SER A 124 -1.50 -18.75 11.03
CA SER A 124 -2.74 -19.15 10.39
C SER A 124 -2.70 -18.89 8.89
N ASN A 125 -3.34 -19.76 8.11
CA ASN A 125 -3.46 -19.59 6.65
C ASN A 125 -4.37 -18.44 6.25
N THR A 126 -5.10 -17.83 7.18
CA THR A 126 -6.12 -16.81 6.88
C THR A 126 -5.80 -15.45 7.49
N PHE A 127 -4.79 -15.35 8.37
CA PHE A 127 -4.53 -14.09 9.07
C PHE A 127 -3.04 -13.73 9.21
N HIS A 128 -2.32 -13.74 8.08
CA HIS A 128 -0.93 -13.26 8.00
C HIS A 128 -0.75 -11.80 8.47
N GLY A 129 -1.80 -10.98 8.43
CA GLY A 129 -1.81 -9.65 9.07
C GLY A 129 -1.34 -9.68 10.53
N ARG A 130 -1.93 -10.58 11.33
CA ARG A 130 -1.59 -10.76 12.74
C ARG A 130 -0.30 -11.56 12.92
N ASP A 131 -0.13 -12.63 12.13
CA ASP A 131 0.86 -13.66 12.44
C ASP A 131 2.25 -13.38 11.83
N VAL A 132 2.30 -12.59 10.77
CA VAL A 132 3.53 -12.35 9.97
C VAL A 132 3.82 -10.85 9.86
N PHE A 133 2.85 -10.05 9.39
CA PHE A 133 3.10 -8.64 9.08
C PHE A 133 3.20 -7.75 10.33
N ALA A 134 2.29 -7.92 11.29
CA ALA A 134 2.33 -7.22 12.57
C ALA A 134 3.64 -7.45 13.37
N PRO A 135 4.11 -8.71 13.60
CA PRO A 135 5.36 -8.93 14.31
C PRO A 135 6.56 -8.41 13.52
N ALA A 136 6.57 -8.56 12.18
CA ALA A 136 7.65 -8.02 11.37
C ALA A 136 7.77 -6.49 11.51
N ALA A 137 6.66 -5.78 11.49
CA ALA A 137 6.64 -4.33 11.71
C ALA A 137 7.17 -3.94 13.09
N ALA A 138 6.81 -4.71 14.13
CA ALA A 138 7.29 -4.50 15.49
C ALA A 138 8.80 -4.71 15.62
N HIS A 139 9.35 -5.73 14.96
CA HIS A 139 10.78 -6.00 14.92
C HIS A 139 11.55 -4.91 14.17
N LEU A 140 11.02 -4.42 13.05
CA LEU A 140 11.63 -3.31 12.28
C LEU A 140 11.71 -2.02 13.09
N VAL A 141 10.63 -1.60 13.77
CA VAL A 141 10.69 -0.38 14.60
C VAL A 141 11.60 -0.52 15.83
N ARG A 142 11.96 -1.74 16.21
CA ARG A 142 12.97 -2.06 17.23
C ARG A 142 14.40 -2.08 16.69
N GLY A 143 14.58 -1.95 15.38
CA GLY A 143 15.90 -1.92 14.73
C GLY A 143 16.47 -3.31 14.42
N VAL A 144 15.63 -4.34 14.32
CA VAL A 144 16.09 -5.65 13.83
C VAL A 144 16.59 -5.49 12.38
N PRO A 145 17.80 -5.96 12.04
CA PRO A 145 18.35 -5.85 10.69
C PRO A 145 17.49 -6.57 9.65
N LEU A 146 17.44 -6.03 8.42
CA LEU A 146 16.67 -6.64 7.32
C LEU A 146 17.12 -8.08 7.00
N ASP A 147 18.42 -8.36 7.11
CA ASP A 147 18.98 -9.71 6.87
C ASP A 147 18.43 -10.78 7.82
N SER A 148 17.89 -10.37 8.97
CA SER A 148 17.30 -11.30 9.92
C SER A 148 15.94 -11.82 9.48
N PHE A 149 15.28 -11.20 8.50
CA PHE A 149 13.92 -11.58 8.06
C PHE A 149 13.91 -12.67 7.00
N GLY A 150 14.90 -12.69 6.11
CA GLY A 150 14.99 -13.64 5.01
C GLY A 150 15.93 -13.18 3.90
N PRO A 151 16.04 -13.97 2.83
CA PRO A 151 16.89 -13.64 1.69
C PRO A 151 16.43 -12.38 0.95
N GLU A 152 17.37 -11.77 0.25
CA GLU A 152 17.12 -10.66 -0.65
C GLU A 152 16.35 -11.13 -1.89
N VAL A 153 15.48 -10.26 -2.39
CA VAL A 153 14.59 -10.52 -3.52
C VAL A 153 14.76 -9.41 -4.55
N GLU A 154 14.90 -9.80 -5.82
CA GLU A 154 15.08 -8.87 -6.94
C GLU A 154 13.85 -8.76 -7.85
N ASP A 155 12.92 -9.70 -7.73
CA ASP A 155 11.67 -9.74 -8.48
C ASP A 155 10.47 -9.58 -7.54
N TRP A 156 9.50 -8.73 -7.89
CA TRP A 156 8.26 -8.58 -7.13
C TRP A 156 7.13 -8.13 -8.05
N VAL A 157 5.89 -8.36 -7.60
CA VAL A 157 4.70 -7.99 -8.34
C VAL A 157 4.58 -6.47 -8.41
N ASN A 158 4.44 -5.95 -9.63
CA ASN A 158 4.16 -4.55 -9.90
C ASN A 158 2.81 -4.39 -10.61
N LEU A 159 1.94 -3.56 -10.06
CA LEU A 159 0.71 -3.13 -10.70
C LEU A 159 1.03 -2.15 -11.83
N HIS A 160 0.56 -2.49 -13.02
CA HIS A 160 0.69 -1.64 -14.19
C HIS A 160 -0.61 -0.87 -14.37
N LEU A 161 -0.52 0.46 -14.24
CA LEU A 161 -1.63 1.31 -14.65
C LEU A 161 -1.72 1.21 -16.17
N PRO A 162 -2.92 1.02 -16.74
CA PRO A 162 -3.11 1.18 -18.17
C PRO A 162 -2.60 2.57 -18.57
N GLU A 163 -1.84 2.68 -19.65
CA GLU A 163 -1.45 3.98 -20.18
C GLU A 163 -2.65 4.63 -20.89
N PRO A 164 -2.91 5.93 -20.67
CA PRO A 164 -3.89 6.66 -21.47
C PRO A 164 -3.52 6.68 -22.95
N GLU A 165 -4.52 6.65 -23.81
CA GLU A 165 -4.32 6.77 -25.25
C GLU A 165 -4.53 8.21 -25.70
N VAL A 166 -3.52 8.81 -26.33
CA VAL A 166 -3.59 10.17 -26.87
C VAL A 166 -3.82 10.11 -28.38
N ARG A 167 -4.90 10.74 -28.85
CA ARG A 167 -5.31 10.81 -30.26
C ARG A 167 -5.59 12.27 -30.64
N GLY A 168 -4.57 12.98 -31.12
CA GLY A 168 -4.72 14.39 -31.49
C GLY A 168 -5.09 15.24 -30.28
N ASP A 169 -6.31 15.81 -30.28
CA ASP A 169 -6.90 16.60 -29.20
C ASP A 169 -7.80 15.79 -28.24
N LEU A 170 -7.75 14.46 -28.31
CA LEU A 170 -8.49 13.55 -27.45
C LEU A 170 -7.55 12.72 -26.60
N VAL A 171 -7.82 12.63 -25.30
CA VAL A 171 -7.14 11.71 -24.38
C VAL A 171 -8.15 10.73 -23.80
N LEU A 172 -7.93 9.44 -24.03
CA LEU A 172 -8.76 8.35 -23.52
C LEU A 172 -8.06 7.68 -22.34
N GLY A 173 -8.64 7.83 -21.16
CA GLY A 173 -8.19 7.19 -19.94
C GLY A 173 -9.24 6.27 -19.34
N LYS A 174 -8.91 5.73 -18.17
CA LYS A 174 -9.80 4.93 -17.32
C LYS A 174 -9.92 5.60 -15.96
N VAL A 175 -11.10 5.49 -15.36
CA VAL A 175 -11.27 5.73 -13.92
C VAL A 175 -10.57 4.60 -13.19
N VAL A 176 -9.67 4.94 -12.29
CA VAL A 176 -8.81 4.00 -11.55
C VAL A 176 -9.11 4.00 -10.05
N HIS A 177 -9.78 5.03 -9.55
CA HIS A 177 -10.27 5.09 -8.18
C HIS A 177 -11.50 6.01 -8.11
N THR A 178 -12.42 5.71 -7.19
CA THR A 178 -13.56 6.57 -6.86
C THR A 178 -13.52 6.84 -5.37
N ASP A 179 -13.38 8.11 -4.98
CA ASP A 179 -13.31 8.45 -3.58
C ASP A 179 -14.70 8.49 -2.91
N ARG A 180 -14.72 8.65 -1.59
CA ARG A 180 -15.96 8.68 -0.80
C ARG A 180 -16.88 9.87 -1.14
N PHE A 181 -16.35 10.94 -1.72
CA PHE A 181 -17.14 12.10 -2.14
C PHE A 181 -17.74 11.91 -3.56
N GLY A 182 -17.39 10.82 -4.24
CA GLY A 182 -17.82 10.53 -5.61
C GLY A 182 -16.89 11.12 -6.67
N ASN A 183 -15.70 11.60 -6.29
CA ASN A 183 -14.72 12.06 -7.27
C ASN A 183 -14.13 10.87 -8.02
N LEU A 184 -13.96 11.03 -9.33
CA LEU A 184 -13.34 10.03 -10.19
C LEU A 184 -11.88 10.39 -10.41
N VAL A 185 -10.97 9.56 -9.92
CA VAL A 185 -9.53 9.66 -10.22
C VAL A 185 -9.26 8.83 -11.46
N THR A 186 -8.57 9.43 -12.43
CA THR A 186 -8.22 8.77 -13.69
C THR A 186 -6.74 8.46 -13.77
N ASN A 187 -6.34 7.59 -14.70
CA ASN A 187 -4.93 7.40 -15.08
C ASN A 187 -4.38 8.52 -15.98
N ILE A 188 -5.16 9.57 -16.28
CA ILE A 188 -4.73 10.70 -17.10
C ILE A 188 -3.97 11.70 -16.21
N LYS A 189 -2.72 11.97 -16.58
CA LYS A 189 -1.87 12.98 -15.94
C LYS A 189 -1.75 14.20 -16.84
N MET A 190 -1.29 15.31 -16.26
CA MET A 190 -1.01 16.56 -16.99
C MET A 190 -0.09 16.35 -18.20
N GLU A 191 0.92 15.49 -18.07
CA GLU A 191 1.87 15.16 -19.16
C GLU A 191 1.22 14.47 -20.37
N HIS A 192 0.04 13.86 -20.19
CA HIS A 192 -0.70 13.25 -21.28
C HIS A 192 -1.61 14.23 -22.03
N LEU A 193 -1.83 15.43 -21.48
CA LEU A 193 -2.69 16.43 -22.11
C LEU A 193 -1.90 17.19 -23.18
N PRO A 194 -2.27 17.12 -24.46
CA PRO A 194 -1.63 17.89 -25.53
C PRO A 194 -2.10 19.37 -25.54
N PHE A 195 -2.87 19.79 -24.54
CA PHE A 195 -3.49 21.10 -24.39
C PHE A 195 -3.61 21.47 -22.91
N PRO A 196 -3.78 22.77 -22.56
CA PRO A 196 -4.10 23.20 -21.21
C PRO A 196 -5.44 22.60 -20.75
N PRO A 197 -5.58 22.16 -19.49
CA PRO A 197 -6.82 21.56 -19.00
C PRO A 197 -7.99 22.55 -19.01
N GLU A 198 -7.74 23.86 -18.93
CA GLU A 198 -8.77 24.88 -18.92
C GLU A 198 -9.60 24.85 -20.21
N GLY A 199 -10.90 24.64 -20.06
CA GLY A 199 -11.82 24.53 -21.18
C GLY A 199 -11.89 23.16 -21.84
N ALA A 200 -11.13 22.17 -21.36
CA ALA A 200 -11.25 20.80 -21.81
C ALA A 200 -12.67 20.24 -21.52
N VAL A 201 -13.19 19.43 -22.44
CA VAL A 201 -14.47 18.73 -22.28
C VAL A 201 -14.20 17.33 -21.75
N VAL A 202 -14.72 17.04 -20.56
CA VAL A 202 -14.60 15.72 -19.91
C VAL A 202 -15.87 14.92 -20.15
N ARG A 203 -15.72 13.69 -20.61
CA ARG A 203 -16.82 12.73 -20.81
C ARG A 203 -16.57 11.47 -19.99
N ALA A 204 -17.45 11.17 -19.03
CA ALA A 204 -17.35 9.98 -18.18
C ALA A 204 -18.75 9.46 -17.82
N GLY A 205 -18.97 8.14 -17.95
CA GLY A 205 -20.24 7.52 -17.54
C GLY A 205 -21.49 8.08 -18.22
N GLY A 206 -21.38 8.57 -19.46
CA GLY A 206 -22.48 9.22 -20.19
C GLY A 206 -22.71 10.70 -19.83
N VAL A 207 -21.97 11.24 -18.86
CA VAL A 207 -22.01 12.66 -18.48
C VAL A 207 -20.93 13.42 -19.24
N THR A 208 -21.25 14.62 -19.69
CA THR A 208 -20.30 15.56 -20.30
C THR A 208 -20.24 16.84 -19.47
N THR A 209 -19.03 17.25 -19.11
CA THR A 209 -18.77 18.51 -18.39
C THR A 209 -17.57 19.23 -18.99
N LYS A 210 -17.35 20.49 -18.62
CA LYS A 210 -16.22 21.31 -19.06
C LYS A 210 -15.38 21.70 -17.83
N ILE A 211 -14.06 21.65 -17.97
CA ILE A 211 -13.15 22.18 -16.95
C ILE A 211 -13.24 23.70 -17.02
N TYR A 212 -13.71 24.32 -15.95
CA TYR A 212 -13.76 25.77 -15.79
C TYR A 212 -12.39 26.27 -15.28
N PRO A 213 -11.98 27.48 -15.67
CA PRO A 213 -10.76 28.12 -15.17
C PRO A 213 -10.83 28.41 -13.66
#